data_AF-A0A821Q0W8-F1
#
_entry.id   AF-A0A821Q0W8-F1
#
_cell.length_a   1.000
_cell.length_b   1.000
_cell.length_c   1.000
_cell.angle_alpha   90.00
_cell.angle_beta   90.00
_cell.angle_gamma   90.00
#
_symmetry.space_group_name_H-M   'P 1'
#
loop_
_entity.id
_entity.type
_entity.pdbx_description
1 polymer ?
#
loop_
_entity_poly.entity_id
_entity_poly.type
_entity_poly.pdbx_seq_one_letter_code
_entity_poly.pdbx_strand_id
1 'polypeptide(L)'
;MAACFRRRKYYRTSLEYYERALNVANHSLPEIHPDLIFYNLSLAKLLLELRHRELQRALGHTEKALEIAQKAISTEQMEFIDIYSTMGQIYECMHDFENSTLWYNKVDALGG
;
A
#
# COMPACT_ATOMS: atom_id res chain seq x y z
N MET A 1 17.89 -2.52 22.52
CA MET A 1 17.96 -3.41 21.32
C MET A 1 16.82 -4.44 21.23
N ALA A 2 16.36 -5.08 22.32
CA ALA A 2 15.34 -6.13 22.26
C ALA A 2 13.97 -5.70 21.66
N ALA A 3 13.52 -4.46 21.89
CA ALA A 3 12.26 -3.96 21.33
C ALA A 3 12.26 -3.83 19.80
N CYS A 4 13.39 -3.40 19.22
CA CYS A 4 13.54 -3.25 17.77
C CYS A 4 13.58 -4.63 17.06
N PHE A 5 14.26 -5.62 17.65
CA PHE A 5 14.28 -7.00 17.13
C PHE A 5 12.90 -7.66 17.21
N ARG A 6 12.17 -7.44 18.31
CA ARG A 6 10.79 -7.94 18.45
C ARG A 6 9.87 -7.35 17.38
N ARG A 7 9.83 -6.02 17.23
CA ARG A 7 9.02 -5.34 16.20
C ARG A 7 9.32 -5.88 14.79
N ARG A 8 10.59 -5.99 14.41
CA ARG A 8 10.98 -6.56 13.11
C ARG A 8 10.51 -7.98 12.87
N LYS A 9 10.56 -8.82 13.90
CA LYS A 9 10.07 -10.20 13.79
C LYS A 9 8.57 -10.22 13.54
N TYR A 10 7.80 -9.40 14.25
CA TYR A 10 6.35 -9.29 14.04
C TYR A 10 5.99 -8.77 12.65
N TYR A 11 6.68 -7.74 12.14
CA TYR A 11 6.43 -7.22 10.79
C TYR A 11 6.72 -8.24 9.69
N ARG A 12 7.82 -9.01 9.81
CA ARG A 12 8.12 -10.09 8.85
C ARG A 12 7.06 -11.18 8.86
N THR A 13 6.65 -11.61 10.05
CA THR A 13 5.57 -12.59 10.18
C THR A 13 4.25 -12.04 9.61
N SER A 14 3.94 -10.76 9.86
CA SER A 14 2.76 -10.12 9.30
C SER A 14 2.80 -10.06 7.77
N LEU A 15 3.94 -9.72 7.17
CA LEU A 15 4.12 -9.76 5.71
C LEU A 15 3.80 -11.14 5.14
N GLU A 16 4.36 -12.20 5.72
CA GLU A 16 4.12 -13.57 5.24
C GLU A 16 2.64 -13.94 5.30
N TYR A 17 1.92 -13.50 6.33
CA TYR A 17 0.47 -13.71 6.45
C TYR A 17 -0.30 -12.95 5.36
N TYR A 18 0.00 -11.67 5.14
CA TYR A 18 -0.68 -10.87 4.12
C TYR A 18 -0.34 -11.32 2.69
N GLU A 19 0.89 -11.75 2.41
CA GLU A 19 1.28 -12.31 1.11
C GLU A 19 0.51 -13.62 0.83
N ARG A 20 0.38 -14.49 1.83
CA ARG A 20 -0.44 -15.71 1.70
C ARG A 20 -1.91 -15.39 1.51
N ALA A 21 -2.46 -14.45 2.27
CA ALA A 21 -3.85 -14.02 2.13
C ALA A 21 -4.11 -13.44 0.74
N LEU A 22 -3.22 -12.58 0.24
CA LEU A 22 -3.31 -12.02 -1.11
C LEU A 22 -3.24 -13.13 -2.18
N ASN A 23 -2.39 -14.13 -2.01
CA ASN A 23 -2.30 -15.25 -2.95
C ASN A 23 -3.61 -16.05 -3.00
N VAL A 24 -4.20 -16.37 -1.84
CA VAL A 24 -5.50 -17.05 -1.77
C VAL A 24 -6.62 -16.19 -2.36
N ALA A 25 -6.61 -14.89 -2.05
CA ALA A 25 -7.57 -13.92 -2.57
C ALA A 25 -7.52 -13.83 -4.10
N ASN A 26 -6.32 -13.76 -4.70
CA ASN A 26 -6.14 -13.75 -6.15
C ASN A 26 -6.68 -15.01 -6.85
N HIS A 27 -6.71 -16.16 -6.16
CA HIS A 27 -7.28 -17.40 -6.69
C HIS A 27 -8.80 -17.53 -6.48
N SER A 28 -9.35 -16.80 -5.51
CA SER A 28 -10.74 -16.98 -5.05
C SER A 28 -11.66 -15.83 -5.47
N LEU A 29 -11.09 -14.64 -5.69
CA LEU A 29 -11.80 -13.42 -6.01
C LEU A 29 -11.50 -12.98 -7.45
N PRO A 30 -12.43 -12.25 -8.10
CA PRO A 30 -12.13 -11.56 -9.34
C PRO A 30 -10.95 -10.58 -9.16
N GLU A 31 -10.17 -10.39 -10.22
CA GLU A 31 -8.96 -9.54 -10.21
C GLU A 31 -9.23 -8.07 -9.83
N ILE A 32 -10.50 -7.64 -9.89
CA ILE A 32 -10.94 -6.27 -9.63
C ILE A 32 -11.68 -6.17 -8.28
N HIS A 33 -11.60 -7.20 -7.43
CA HIS A 33 -12.33 -7.20 -6.16
C HIS A 33 -11.75 -6.16 -5.17
N PRO A 34 -12.58 -5.30 -4.54
CA PRO A 34 -12.11 -4.26 -3.61
C PRO A 34 -11.21 -4.76 -2.48
N ASP A 35 -11.47 -5.96 -1.93
CA ASP A 35 -10.59 -6.57 -0.91
C ASP A 35 -9.11 -6.67 -1.34
N LEU A 36 -8.84 -6.83 -2.64
CA LEU A 36 -7.47 -6.86 -3.16
C LEU A 36 -6.76 -5.52 -3.00
N ILE A 37 -7.48 -4.40 -3.01
CA ILE A 37 -6.97 -3.06 -2.70
C ILE A 37 -6.45 -3.05 -1.26
N PHE A 38 -7.27 -3.52 -0.30
CA PHE A 38 -6.92 -3.56 1.11
C PHE A 38 -5.67 -4.42 1.39
N TYR A 39 -5.59 -5.60 0.78
CA TYR A 39 -4.43 -6.48 0.95
C TYR A 39 -3.14 -5.86 0.40
N ASN A 40 -3.19 -5.26 -0.78
CA ASN A 40 -2.03 -4.59 -1.38
C ASN A 40 -1.59 -3.37 -0.56
N LEU A 41 -2.52 -2.54 -0.09
CA LEU A 41 -2.20 -1.39 0.76
C LEU A 41 -1.61 -1.81 2.12
N SER A 42 -2.15 -2.86 2.72
CA SER A 42 -1.62 -3.40 3.98
C SER A 42 -0.19 -3.89 3.81
N LEU A 43 0.13 -4.56 2.70
CA LEU A 43 1.50 -4.96 2.37
C LEU A 43 2.40 -3.75 2.16
N ALA A 44 1.96 -2.73 1.41
CA ALA A 44 2.75 -1.53 1.18
C ALA A 44 3.11 -0.81 2.49
N LYS A 45 2.13 -0.63 3.39
CA LYS A 45 2.34 -0.02 4.73
C LYS A 45 3.30 -0.85 5.59
N LEU A 46 3.19 -2.19 5.56
CA LEU A 46 4.14 -3.06 6.27
C LEU A 46 5.57 -2.99 5.69
N LEU A 47 5.71 -2.86 4.37
CA LEU A 47 7.00 -2.75 3.70
C LEU A 47 7.68 -1.40 4.04
N LEU A 48 6.92 -0.32 4.15
CA LEU A 48 7.40 0.99 4.61
C LEU A 48 8.06 0.90 5.99
N GLU A 49 7.42 0.20 6.94
CA GLU A 49 7.94 0.01 8.29
C GLU A 49 9.21 -0.85 8.35
N LEU A 50 9.43 -1.69 7.34
CA LEU A 50 10.45 -2.73 7.41
C LEU A 50 11.85 -2.27 7.06
N ARG A 51 12.06 -1.42 6.03
CA ARG A 51 13.27 -0.60 5.71
C ARG A 51 13.13 0.11 4.35
N HIS A 52 13.98 1.11 4.09
CA HIS A 52 14.16 1.78 2.78
C HIS A 52 14.40 0.85 1.56
N ARG A 53 14.92 -0.37 1.75
CA ARG A 53 15.17 -1.30 0.62
C ARG A 53 13.91 -1.94 0.06
N GLU A 54 12.80 -1.87 0.81
CA GLU A 54 11.52 -2.45 0.40
C GLU A 54 10.58 -1.39 -0.21
N LEU A 55 11.03 -0.13 -0.36
CA LEU A 55 10.20 0.97 -0.87
C LEU A 55 9.72 0.72 -2.31
N GLN A 56 10.56 0.12 -3.15
CA GLN A 56 10.15 -0.27 -4.51
C GLN A 56 9.06 -1.36 -4.50
N ARG A 57 9.12 -2.31 -3.55
CA ARG A 57 8.06 -3.31 -3.38
C ARG A 57 6.79 -2.66 -2.84
N ALA A 58 6.91 -1.74 -1.88
CA ALA A 58 5.78 -0.99 -1.37
C ALA A 58 5.09 -0.21 -2.50
N LEU A 59 5.87 0.46 -3.34
CA LEU A 59 5.38 1.17 -4.51
C LEU A 59 4.62 0.24 -5.46
N GLY A 60 5.20 -0.90 -5.83
CA GLY A 60 4.55 -1.86 -6.72
C GLY A 60 3.23 -2.44 -6.15
N HIS A 61 3.11 -2.58 -4.83
CA HIS A 61 1.85 -2.96 -4.20
C HIS A 61 0.83 -1.82 -4.23
N THR A 62 1.24 -0.58 -3.92
CA THR A 62 0.35 0.60 -3.99
C THR A 62 -0.11 0.88 -5.42
N GLU A 63 0.73 0.68 -6.43
CA GLU A 63 0.37 0.81 -7.85
C GLU A 63 -0.68 -0.23 -8.26
N LYS A 64 -0.53 -1.48 -7.83
CA LYS A 64 -1.56 -2.52 -8.04
C LYS A 64 -2.88 -2.17 -7.36
N ALA A 65 -2.84 -1.66 -6.13
CA ALA A 65 -4.03 -1.20 -5.43
C ALA A 65 -4.72 -0.07 -6.21
N LEU A 66 -3.95 0.87 -6.78
CA LEU A 66 -4.46 1.95 -7.62
C LEU A 66 -5.10 1.42 -8.91
N GLU A 67 -4.46 0.46 -9.59
CA GLU A 67 -5.00 -0.13 -10.81
C GLU A 67 -6.35 -0.83 -10.57
N ILE A 68 -6.44 -1.58 -9.47
CA ILE A 68 -7.68 -2.25 -9.06
C ILE A 68 -8.75 -1.21 -8.73
N ALA A 69 -8.41 -0.21 -7.93
CA ALA A 69 -9.29 0.90 -7.57
C ALA A 69 -9.84 1.65 -8.79
N GLN A 70 -9.02 1.88 -9.81
CA GLN A 70 -9.44 2.54 -11.05
C GLN A 70 -10.36 1.66 -11.92
N LYS A 71 -10.19 0.34 -11.89
CA LYS A 71 -11.00 -0.61 -12.66
C LYS A 71 -12.29 -0.99 -11.94
N ALA A 72 -12.29 -0.96 -10.61
CA ALA A 72 -13.43 -1.31 -9.80
C ALA A 72 -14.49 -0.19 -9.84
N ILE A 73 -15.70 -0.56 -10.25
CA ILE A 73 -16.83 0.38 -10.37
C ILE A 73 -17.31 0.82 -8.97
N SER A 74 -17.08 0.01 -7.95
CA SER A 74 -17.53 0.23 -6.56
C SER A 74 -16.48 0.88 -5.66
N THR A 75 -15.36 1.36 -6.20
CA THR A 75 -14.29 1.95 -5.38
C THR A 75 -14.75 3.26 -4.74
N GLU A 76 -14.60 3.36 -3.43
CA GLU A 76 -14.99 4.57 -2.70
C GLU A 76 -13.91 5.64 -2.73
N GLN A 77 -14.29 6.92 -2.60
CA GLN A 77 -13.35 8.04 -2.51
C GLN A 77 -12.32 7.86 -1.38
N MET A 78 -12.75 7.25 -0.27
CA MET A 78 -11.87 6.97 0.87
C MET A 78 -10.74 6.00 0.50
N GLU A 79 -11.00 5.01 -0.35
CA GLU A 79 -9.97 4.08 -0.81
C GLU A 79 -8.91 4.79 -1.67
N PHE A 80 -9.32 5.71 -2.55
CA PHE A 80 -8.38 6.52 -3.33
C PHE A 80 -7.53 7.44 -2.45
N ILE A 81 -8.11 8.05 -1.41
CA ILE A 81 -7.39 8.86 -0.42
C ILE A 81 -6.31 8.03 0.27
N ASP A 82 -6.63 6.80 0.68
CA ASP A 82 -5.70 5.88 1.31
C ASP A 82 -4.56 5.45 0.37
N ILE A 83 -4.88 5.20 -0.91
CA ILE A 83 -3.89 4.83 -1.92
C ILE A 83 -2.93 6.00 -2.18
N TYR A 84 -3.46 7.20 -2.44
CA TYR A 84 -2.64 8.37 -2.77
C TYR A 84 -1.80 8.84 -1.58
N SER A 85 -2.34 8.81 -0.36
CA SER A 85 -1.57 9.12 0.85
C SER A 85 -0.43 8.13 1.08
N THR A 86 -0.69 6.83 0.87
CA THR A 86 0.37 5.80 0.94
C THR A 86 1.43 6.02 -0.14
N MET A 87 1.03 6.41 -1.35
CA MET A 87 1.93 6.74 -2.44
C MET A 87 2.84 7.94 -2.09
N GLY A 88 2.25 9.02 -1.56
CA GLY A 88 2.99 10.19 -1.07
C GLY A 88 4.05 9.82 -0.04
N GLN A 89 3.68 9.04 0.98
CA GLN A 89 4.59 8.56 2.01
C GLN A 89 5.76 7.73 1.44
N ILE A 90 5.50 6.88 0.45
CA ILE A 90 6.55 6.09 -0.22
C ILE A 90 7.55 7.01 -0.90
N TYR A 91 7.09 7.99 -1.67
CA TYR A 91 7.96 8.94 -2.36
C TYR A 91 8.74 9.84 -1.39
N GLU A 92 8.14 10.26 -0.26
CA GLU A 92 8.88 10.95 0.81
C GLU A 92 10.02 10.08 1.37
N CYS A 93 9.75 8.80 1.62
CA CYS A 93 10.76 7.85 2.10
C CYS A 93 11.86 7.57 1.06
N MET A 94 11.57 7.79 -0.23
CA MET A 94 12.53 7.71 -1.34
C MET A 94 13.29 9.03 -1.58
N HIS A 95 13.00 10.09 -0.82
CA HIS A 95 13.51 11.45 -1.02
C HIS A 95 13.10 12.11 -2.35
N ASP A 96 12.00 11.65 -2.94
CA ASP A 96 11.40 12.23 -4.13
C ASP A 96 10.22 13.11 -3.73
N PHE A 97 10.54 14.35 -3.34
CA PHE A 97 9.55 15.30 -2.84
C PHE A 97 8.62 15.83 -3.93
N GLU A 98 9.07 15.84 -5.18
CA GLU A 98 8.26 16.30 -6.32
C GLU A 98 7.09 15.33 -6.54
N ASN A 99 7.37 14.02 -6.62
CA ASN A 99 6.31 13.03 -6.74
C ASN A 99 5.45 12.95 -5.48
N SER A 100 6.04 13.03 -4.28
CA SER A 100 5.28 13.06 -3.03
C SER A 100 4.22 14.16 -3.01
N THR A 101 4.62 15.41 -3.29
CA THR A 101 3.70 16.56 -3.30
C THR A 101 2.61 16.41 -4.36
N LEU A 102 2.94 15.86 -5.53
CA LEU A 102 1.95 15.54 -6.56
C LEU A 102 0.87 14.58 -6.07
N TRP A 103 1.25 13.52 -5.33
CA TRP A 103 0.29 12.56 -4.79
C TRP A 103 -0.54 13.13 -3.64
N TYR A 104 0.04 13.94 -2.76
CA TYR A 104 -0.74 14.62 -1.72
C TYR A 104 -1.73 15.64 -2.28
N ASN A 105 -1.35 16.40 -3.32
CA ASN A 105 -2.29 17.29 -4.01
C ASN A 105 -3.50 16.55 -4.58
N LYS A 106 -3.34 15.28 -5.01
CA LYS A 106 -4.47 14.44 -5.44
C LYS A 106 -5.38 14.02 -4.29
N VAL A 107 -4.84 13.84 -3.08
CA VAL A 107 -5.64 13.60 -1.88
C VAL A 107 -6.49 14.83 -1.58
N ASP A 108 -5.88 16.02 -1.58
CA ASP A 108 -6.58 17.28 -1.31
C ASP A 108 -7.68 17.56 -2.34
N ALA A 109 -7.45 17.21 -3.62
CA ALA A 109 -8.45 17.33 -4.67
C ALA A 109 -9.67 16.38 -4.49
N LEU A 110 -9.54 15.31 -3.70
CA LEU A 110 -10.64 14.39 -3.38
C LEU A 110 -11.33 14.70 -2.05
N GLY A 111 -10.62 15.35 -1.12
CA GLY A 111 -11.14 15.71 0.21
C GLY A 111 -11.72 17.12 0.33
N GLY A 112 -11.56 17.96 -0.70
CA GLY A 112 -12.04 19.34 -0.77
C GLY A 112 -13.44 19.51 -1.32
#